data_AF-A0A2K6USB5-F1
#
_entry.id   AF-A0A2K6USB5-F1
#
_cell.length_a   1.000
_cell.length_b   1.000
_cell.length_c   1.000
_cell.angle_alpha   90.00
_cell.angle_beta   90.00
_cell.angle_gamma   90.00
#
_symmetry.space_group_name_H-M   'P 1'
#
loop_
_entity.id
_entity.type
_entity.pdbx_description
1 polymer ?
#
loop_
_entity_poly.entity_id
_entity_poly.type
_entity_poly.pdbx_seq_one_letter_code
_entity_poly.pdbx_strand_id
1 'polypeptide(L)'
;MPQAFLLGSTHEPAGALMELQPSLGSVAESFLEEELRLNAELSQLQFSEPVGIIYNAVEYAWEPHRNYVTCYCRGPKEALFLGMNPGPFGMAQPGVPCGEVSMDWDWLGIGGIVLTPPQEHPKPPVLGLECPRSEWLDLGSLQPLPPGFNWDYRHPPPQPTNFCTVSRDEVSPS
;
A
#
# COMPACT_ATOMS: atom_id res chain seq x y z
N MET A 1 53.06 7.74 63.54
CA MET A 1 52.25 6.50 63.43
C MET A 1 51.13 6.76 62.44
N PRO A 2 50.85 5.82 61.53
CA PRO A 2 50.47 6.09 60.13
C PRO A 2 48.94 6.11 59.94
N GLN A 3 48.40 6.64 58.83
CA GLN A 3 48.04 5.91 57.60
C GLN A 3 47.12 6.86 56.80
N ALA A 4 46.89 6.76 55.49
CA ALA A 4 47.51 6.08 54.36
C ALA A 4 46.86 6.74 53.12
N PHE A 5 47.62 6.76 52.02
CA PHE A 5 47.13 7.07 50.67
C PHE A 5 45.99 6.14 50.28
N LEU A 6 44.94 6.66 49.63
CA LEU A 6 44.34 6.01 48.48
C LEU A 6 43.91 7.04 47.43
N LEU A 7 44.55 6.89 46.28
CA LEU A 7 44.49 7.69 45.06
C LEU A 7 43.34 7.18 44.19
N GLY A 8 42.56 8.10 43.63
CA GLY A 8 41.88 8.00 42.34
C GLY A 8 40.98 6.80 42.07
N SER A 9 39.67 7.00 42.16
CA SER A 9 38.73 6.26 41.30
C SER A 9 38.58 7.05 39.99
N THR A 10 39.37 6.69 38.99
CA THR A 10 39.11 7.05 37.60
C THR A 10 37.83 6.34 37.16
N HIS A 11 36.76 7.11 37.00
CA HIS A 11 35.56 6.64 36.35
C HIS A 11 35.87 6.46 34.85
N GLU A 12 36.03 5.21 34.43
CA GLU A 12 36.01 4.79 33.03
C GLU A 12 34.77 5.38 32.35
N PRO A 13 34.87 6.09 31.21
CA PRO A 13 33.71 6.29 30.38
C PRO A 13 33.50 4.95 29.65
N ALA A 14 32.66 4.08 30.24
CA ALA A 14 32.04 3.01 29.46
C ALA A 14 31.33 3.71 28.30
N GLY A 15 31.89 3.53 27.10
CA GLY A 15 31.34 4.07 25.88
C GLY A 15 29.88 3.71 25.81
N ALA A 16 29.03 4.71 26.00
CA ALA A 16 27.68 4.69 25.48
C ALA A 16 27.83 4.73 23.96
N LEU A 17 28.16 3.58 23.37
CA LEU A 17 27.61 3.22 22.08
C LEU A 17 26.10 3.28 22.30
N MET A 18 25.53 4.43 21.96
CA MET A 18 24.17 4.46 21.43
C MET A 18 24.17 3.41 20.33
N GLU A 19 23.80 2.18 20.67
CA GLU A 19 23.13 1.33 19.71
C GLU A 19 21.95 2.17 19.23
N LEU A 20 22.12 2.72 18.03
CA LEU A 20 21.03 3.18 17.20
C LEU A 20 20.15 1.95 17.00
N GLN A 21 19.28 1.66 17.97
CA GLN A 21 18.14 0.81 17.72
C GLN A 21 17.41 1.53 16.59
N PRO A 22 17.26 0.92 15.40
CA PRO A 22 16.40 1.50 14.40
C PRO A 22 15.04 1.59 15.08
N SER A 23 14.52 2.81 15.23
CA SER A 23 13.11 2.98 15.58
C SER A 23 12.35 2.09 14.61
N LEU A 24 11.71 1.05 15.12
CA LEU A 24 10.85 0.20 14.31
C LEU A 24 9.88 1.17 13.63
N GLY A 25 9.95 1.25 12.30
CA GLY A 25 9.20 2.23 11.53
C GLY A 25 7.71 2.20 11.87
N SER A 26 6.98 3.25 11.50
CA SER A 26 5.52 3.21 11.62
C SER A 26 4.96 1.97 10.90
N VAL A 27 3.79 1.48 11.33
CA VAL A 27 3.12 0.33 10.66
C VAL A 27 2.99 0.56 9.15
N ALA A 28 2.75 1.82 8.73
CA ALA A 28 2.73 2.23 7.34
C ALA A 28 4.08 2.04 6.63
N GLU A 29 5.20 2.40 7.27
CA GLU A 29 6.54 2.23 6.69
C GLU A 29 6.88 0.75 6.54
N SER A 30 6.66 -0.07 7.57
CA SER A 30 6.89 -1.52 7.47
C SER A 30 5.99 -2.17 6.42
N PHE A 31 4.75 -1.70 6.26
CA PHE A 31 3.85 -2.20 5.21
C PHE A 31 4.38 -1.88 3.81
N LEU A 32 4.79 -0.62 3.59
CA LEU A 32 5.37 -0.18 2.31
C LEU A 32 6.69 -0.90 2.00
N GLU A 33 7.52 -1.18 3.02
CA GLU A 33 8.75 -1.97 2.86
C GLU A 33 8.45 -3.40 2.38
N GLU A 34 7.42 -4.05 2.94
CA GLU A 34 7.00 -5.37 2.48
C GLU A 34 6.40 -5.34 1.07
N GLU A 35 5.67 -4.29 0.69
CA GLU A 35 5.19 -4.12 -0.69
C GLU A 35 6.33 -3.90 -1.69
N LEU A 36 7.33 -3.09 -1.32
CA LEU A 36 8.53 -2.91 -2.16
C LEU A 36 9.32 -4.21 -2.31
N ARG A 37 9.42 -5.00 -1.23
CA ARG A 37 10.03 -6.32 -1.27
C ARG A 37 9.23 -7.27 -2.18
N LEU A 38 7.92 -7.31 -2.04
CA LEU A 38 7.04 -8.12 -2.90
C LEU A 38 7.17 -7.71 -4.37
N ASN A 39 7.19 -6.41 -4.68
CA ASN A 39 7.41 -5.92 -6.04
C ASN A 39 8.76 -6.38 -6.60
N ALA A 40 9.81 -6.35 -5.79
CA ALA A 40 11.11 -6.89 -6.19
C ALA A 40 11.04 -8.39 -6.50
N GLU A 41 10.33 -9.19 -5.70
CA GLU A 41 10.13 -10.62 -5.94
C GLU A 41 9.28 -10.87 -7.21
N LEU A 42 8.18 -10.14 -7.39
CA LEU A 42 7.29 -10.23 -8.56
C LEU A 42 8.02 -9.84 -9.86
N SER A 43 8.92 -8.85 -9.82
CA SER A 43 9.69 -8.39 -10.98
C SER A 43 10.60 -9.47 -11.59
N GLN A 44 10.88 -10.54 -10.84
CA GLN A 44 11.71 -11.66 -11.29
C GLN A 44 10.88 -12.77 -11.98
N LEU A 45 9.55 -12.69 -11.90
CA LEU A 45 8.68 -13.68 -12.50
C LEU A 45 8.64 -13.52 -14.03
N GLN A 46 8.57 -14.65 -14.71
CA GLN A 46 8.40 -14.72 -16.16
C GLN A 46 7.07 -15.40 -16.45
N PHE A 47 6.31 -14.78 -17.34
CA PHE A 47 5.02 -15.29 -17.78
C PHE A 47 5.11 -15.62 -19.26
N SER A 48 4.48 -16.73 -19.64
CA SER A 48 4.36 -17.17 -21.03
C SER A 48 2.96 -16.83 -21.57
N GLU A 49 2.78 -17.06 -22.87
CA GLU A 49 1.46 -16.97 -23.51
C GLU A 49 0.37 -17.71 -22.72
N PRO A 50 -0.85 -17.15 -22.61
CA PRO A 50 -1.37 -16.00 -23.35
C PRO A 50 -1.13 -14.62 -22.68
N VAL A 51 -0.24 -14.53 -21.70
CA VAL A 51 0.02 -13.26 -20.98
C VAL A 51 0.82 -12.31 -21.87
N GLY A 52 0.14 -11.32 -22.45
CA GLY A 52 0.78 -10.33 -23.32
C GLY A 52 1.36 -9.12 -22.58
N ILE A 53 0.72 -8.68 -21.50
CA ILE A 53 1.09 -7.46 -20.76
C ILE A 53 0.81 -7.67 -19.27
N ILE A 54 1.73 -7.18 -18.44
CA ILE A 54 1.66 -7.25 -16.98
C ILE A 54 1.71 -5.83 -16.45
N TYR A 55 0.79 -5.51 -15.55
CA TYR A 55 0.73 -4.23 -14.87
C TYR A 55 1.04 -4.42 -13.39
N ASN A 56 1.96 -3.60 -12.85
CA ASN A 56 2.12 -3.45 -11.42
C ASN A 56 1.66 -2.05 -11.00
N ALA A 57 0.43 -1.94 -10.49
CA ALA A 57 -0.17 -0.67 -10.10
C ALA A 57 0.62 0.04 -8.99
N VAL A 58 1.23 -0.71 -8.08
CA VAL A 58 2.02 -0.13 -6.99
C VAL A 58 3.27 0.58 -7.52
N GLU A 59 3.84 0.15 -8.65
CA GLU A 59 5.02 0.80 -9.25
C GLU A 59 4.67 2.12 -9.94
N TYR A 60 3.72 2.10 -10.89
CA TYR A 60 3.42 3.30 -11.68
C TYR A 60 2.49 4.28 -10.96
N ALA A 61 1.69 3.82 -10.00
CA ALA A 61 0.83 4.66 -9.14
C ALA A 61 1.36 4.72 -7.70
N TRP A 62 2.69 4.66 -7.51
CA TRP A 62 3.31 4.64 -6.19
C TRP A 62 2.96 5.84 -5.31
N GLU A 63 2.92 7.05 -5.87
CA GLU A 63 2.66 8.26 -5.08
C GLU A 63 1.27 8.25 -4.42
N PRO A 64 0.15 8.07 -5.15
CA PRO A 64 -1.16 7.96 -4.52
C PRO A 64 -1.28 6.72 -3.62
N HIS A 65 -0.68 5.59 -4.00
CA HIS A 65 -0.67 4.38 -3.17
C HIS A 65 0.02 4.62 -1.81
N ARG A 66 1.22 5.21 -1.81
CA ARG A 66 1.95 5.59 -0.60
C ARG A 66 1.17 6.59 0.24
N ASN A 67 0.51 7.56 -0.39
CA ASN A 67 -0.36 8.52 0.29
C ASN A 67 -1.51 7.79 1.02
N TYR A 68 -2.17 6.84 0.35
CA TYR A 68 -3.20 6.00 0.97
C TYR A 68 -2.65 5.22 2.19
N VAL A 69 -1.55 4.48 2.04
CA VAL A 69 -0.99 3.69 3.14
C VAL A 69 -0.58 4.57 4.33
N THR A 70 0.09 5.70 4.09
CA THR A 70 0.54 6.60 5.16
C THR A 70 -0.62 7.34 5.86
N CYS A 71 -1.72 7.58 5.14
CA CYS A 71 -2.94 8.15 5.70
C CYS A 71 -3.72 7.16 6.56
N TYR A 72 -3.86 5.91 6.12
CA TYR A 72 -4.82 4.95 6.68
C TYR A 72 -4.17 3.79 7.48
N CYS A 73 -2.88 3.51 7.30
CA CYS A 73 -2.13 2.45 7.99
C CYS A 73 -1.30 2.96 9.20
N ARG A 74 -1.85 3.90 9.99
CA ARG A 74 -1.11 4.57 11.10
C ARG A 74 -0.90 3.74 12.37
N GLY A 75 -1.40 2.51 12.41
CA GLY A 75 -1.38 1.66 13.59
C GLY A 75 -1.97 0.27 13.31
N PRO A 76 -1.90 -0.64 14.30
CA PRO A 76 -2.38 -2.02 14.14
C PRO A 76 -3.86 -2.05 13.75
N LYS A 77 -4.25 -3.03 12.93
CA LYS A 77 -5.61 -3.22 12.44
C LYS A 77 -6.22 -4.49 13.03
N GLU A 78 -7.47 -4.40 13.48
CA GLU A 78 -8.21 -5.55 13.98
C GLU A 78 -8.70 -6.47 12.85
N ALA A 79 -8.88 -5.91 11.65
CA ALA A 79 -9.23 -6.65 10.46
C ALA A 79 -8.50 -6.12 9.22
N LEU A 80 -8.26 -7.04 8.28
CA LEU A 80 -7.66 -6.79 6.97
C LEU A 80 -8.66 -7.24 5.90
N PHE A 81 -9.04 -6.35 5.01
CA PHE A 81 -9.82 -6.72 3.83
C PHE A 81 -8.86 -7.07 2.70
N LEU A 82 -9.00 -8.27 2.13
CA LEU A 82 -8.11 -8.78 1.10
C LEU A 82 -8.88 -9.02 -0.19
N GLY A 83 -8.54 -8.25 -1.23
CA GLY A 83 -8.98 -8.49 -2.60
C GLY A 83 -8.10 -9.52 -3.31
N MET A 84 -8.48 -9.89 -4.53
CA MET A 84 -7.62 -10.63 -5.46
C MET A 84 -6.62 -9.66 -6.08
N ASN A 85 -6.77 -9.29 -7.34
CA ASN A 85 -5.81 -8.45 -8.06
C ASN A 85 -6.44 -7.11 -8.46
N PRO A 86 -5.64 -6.09 -8.82
CA PRO A 86 -6.15 -4.82 -9.32
C PRO A 86 -7.14 -4.99 -10.48
N GLY A 87 -8.32 -4.41 -10.34
CA GLY A 87 -9.27 -4.23 -11.45
C GLY A 87 -8.81 -3.13 -12.41
N PRO A 88 -9.19 -3.19 -13.70
CA PRO A 88 -8.67 -2.30 -14.73
C PRO A 88 -9.14 -0.84 -14.60
N PHE A 89 -10.24 -0.56 -13.90
CA PHE A 89 -10.77 0.80 -13.68
C PHE A 89 -10.76 1.22 -12.21
N GLY A 90 -10.50 0.25 -11.33
CA GLY A 90 -10.20 0.46 -9.94
C GLY A 90 -8.69 0.63 -9.76
N MET A 91 -8.08 -0.11 -8.83
CA MET A 91 -6.68 0.04 -8.41
C MET A 91 -5.64 0.20 -9.55
N ALA A 92 -5.86 -0.36 -10.75
CA ALA A 92 -4.96 -0.14 -11.90
C ALA A 92 -4.97 1.30 -12.45
N GLN A 93 -5.87 2.17 -12.00
CA GLN A 93 -5.88 3.59 -12.34
C GLN A 93 -5.24 4.41 -11.21
N PRO A 94 -5.80 4.49 -9.99
CA PRO A 94 -5.31 5.39 -8.96
C PRO A 94 -4.27 4.76 -8.03
N GLY A 95 -3.99 3.46 -8.12
CA GLY A 95 -3.09 2.75 -7.21
C GLY A 95 -3.69 2.42 -5.84
N VAL A 96 -4.97 2.73 -5.59
CA VAL A 96 -5.63 2.50 -4.29
C VAL A 96 -6.44 1.18 -4.31
N PRO A 97 -6.25 0.26 -3.33
CA PRO A 97 -6.98 -1.00 -3.27
C PRO A 97 -8.50 -0.81 -3.16
N CYS A 98 -9.25 -1.54 -3.99
CA CYS A 98 -10.71 -1.39 -4.12
C CYS A 98 -11.19 0.05 -4.39
N GLY A 99 -10.29 0.95 -4.80
CA GLY A 99 -10.62 2.33 -5.14
C GLY A 99 -11.30 2.40 -6.50
N GLU A 100 -12.42 3.11 -6.59
CA GLU A 100 -12.83 3.74 -7.84
C GLU A 100 -12.27 5.17 -7.81
N VAL A 101 -11.85 5.71 -8.96
CA VAL A 101 -11.25 7.05 -9.05
C VAL A 101 -12.08 8.14 -8.35
N SER A 102 -13.41 8.09 -8.43
CA SER A 102 -14.30 9.03 -7.74
C SER A 102 -14.23 8.91 -6.21
N MET A 103 -14.04 7.70 -5.67
CA MET A 103 -13.95 7.43 -4.23
C MET A 103 -12.60 7.90 -3.66
N ASP A 104 -11.52 7.74 -4.41
CA ASP A 104 -10.18 8.04 -3.90
C ASP A 104 -9.94 9.54 -3.73
N TRP A 105 -10.45 10.37 -4.65
CA TRP A 105 -10.35 11.83 -4.53
C TRP A 105 -11.40 12.44 -3.62
N ASP A 106 -12.68 12.20 -3.90
CA ASP A 106 -13.76 12.96 -3.25
C ASP A 106 -14.01 12.50 -1.82
N TRP A 107 -13.73 11.23 -1.52
CA TRP A 107 -14.02 10.64 -0.21
C TRP A 107 -12.76 10.36 0.62
N LEU A 108 -11.70 9.77 0.03
CA LEU A 108 -10.46 9.48 0.76
C LEU A 108 -9.46 10.65 0.77
N GLY A 109 -9.61 11.63 -0.12
CA GLY A 109 -8.68 12.76 -0.26
C GLY A 109 -7.27 12.34 -0.70
N ILE A 110 -7.15 11.23 -1.44
CA ILE A 110 -5.88 10.72 -1.94
C ILE A 110 -5.61 11.28 -3.34
N GLY A 111 -4.43 11.89 -3.47
CA GLY A 111 -3.91 12.39 -4.73
C GLY A 111 -2.44 12.01 -4.91
N GLY A 112 -1.95 12.18 -6.13
CA GLY A 112 -0.57 11.93 -6.51
C GLY A 112 -0.44 11.78 -8.01
N ILE A 113 0.80 11.66 -8.50
CA ILE A 113 1.07 11.41 -9.91
C ILE A 113 0.96 9.91 -10.18
N VAL A 114 0.20 9.56 -11.22
CA VAL A 114 0.18 8.23 -11.81
C VAL A 114 0.99 8.27 -13.09
N LEU A 115 2.05 7.45 -13.15
CA LEU A 115 2.92 7.33 -14.31
C LEU A 115 2.32 6.37 -15.33
N THR A 116 2.72 6.52 -16.58
CA THR A 116 2.41 5.54 -17.62
C THR A 116 3.27 4.29 -17.42
N PRO A 117 2.69 3.08 -17.38
CA PRO A 117 3.44 1.82 -17.35
C PRO A 117 4.40 1.70 -18.54
N PRO A 118 5.52 0.96 -18.41
CA PRO A 118 6.50 0.79 -19.49
C PRO A 118 5.93 0.14 -20.76
N GLN A 119 4.90 -0.70 -20.59
CA GLN A 119 4.14 -1.33 -21.66
C GLN A 119 2.66 -1.19 -21.36
N GLU A 120 1.88 -0.79 -22.36
CA GLU A 120 0.43 -0.68 -22.22
C GLU A 120 -0.30 -1.44 -23.31
N HIS A 121 -1.39 -2.09 -22.91
CA HIS A 121 -2.34 -2.65 -23.84
C HIS A 121 -3.09 -1.50 -24.54
N PRO A 122 -3.37 -1.60 -25.86
CA PRO A 122 -4.06 -0.54 -26.59
C PRO A 122 -5.45 -0.20 -26.02
N LYS A 123 -6.09 -1.14 -25.32
CA LYS A 123 -7.38 -0.95 -24.63
C LYS A 123 -7.53 -1.87 -23.41
N PRO A 124 -7.66 -1.37 -22.17
CA PRO A 124 -7.72 0.03 -21.75
C PRO A 124 -6.36 0.63 -21.33
N PRO A 125 -6.06 1.90 -21.67
CA PRO A 125 -4.86 2.59 -21.17
C PRO A 125 -4.99 2.95 -19.68
N VAL A 126 -3.86 3.23 -19.03
CA VAL A 126 -3.85 3.82 -17.69
C VAL A 126 -4.01 5.34 -17.82
N LEU A 127 -5.17 5.84 -17.41
CA LEU A 127 -5.51 7.26 -17.35
C LEU A 127 -5.34 7.84 -15.94
N GLY A 128 -4.99 6.99 -14.98
CA GLY A 128 -4.79 7.38 -13.61
C GLY A 128 -6.06 7.98 -13.00
N LEU A 129 -5.84 9.08 -12.29
CA LEU A 129 -6.87 9.83 -11.59
C LEU A 129 -7.85 10.58 -12.51
N GLU A 130 -7.61 10.56 -13.82
CA GLU A 130 -8.50 11.12 -14.85
C GLU A 130 -9.38 10.06 -15.53
N CYS A 131 -9.30 8.79 -15.10
CA CYS A 131 -10.11 7.73 -15.69
C CYS A 131 -11.62 8.02 -15.51
N PRO A 132 -12.40 8.12 -16.60
CA PRO A 132 -13.83 8.46 -16.51
C PRO A 132 -14.72 7.23 -16.24
N ARG A 133 -14.13 6.03 -16.11
CA ARG A 133 -14.89 4.78 -15.93
C ARG A 133 -14.97 4.39 -14.47
N SER A 134 -16.12 3.84 -14.11
CA SER A 134 -16.37 3.25 -12.79
C SER A 134 -16.16 1.74 -12.85
N GLU A 135 -15.32 1.23 -11.96
CA GLU A 135 -15.10 -0.20 -11.75
C GLU A 135 -16.43 -0.93 -11.48
N TRP A 136 -17.34 -0.33 -10.70
CA TRP A 136 -18.64 -0.95 -10.38
C TRP A 136 -19.58 -1.07 -11.57
N LEU A 137 -19.57 -0.08 -12.48
CA LEU A 137 -20.41 -0.13 -13.68
C LEU A 137 -19.93 -1.21 -14.67
N ASP A 138 -18.63 -1.45 -14.73
CA ASP A 138 -18.05 -2.51 -15.57
C ASP A 138 -18.18 -3.90 -14.90
N LEU A 139 -18.08 -3.98 -13.57
CA LEU A 139 -18.34 -5.20 -12.80
C LEU A 139 -19.83 -5.57 -12.71
N GLY A 140 -20.76 -4.64 -12.95
CA GLY A 140 -22.22 -4.85 -12.95
C GLY A 140 -22.74 -5.87 -13.98
N SER A 141 -21.85 -6.50 -14.75
CA SER A 141 -22.11 -7.68 -15.58
C SER A 141 -21.91 -9.02 -14.83
N LEU A 142 -21.41 -9.00 -13.58
CA LEU A 142 -21.19 -10.17 -12.73
C LEU A 142 -21.73 -9.96 -11.30
N GLN A 143 -22.95 -10.47 -11.10
CA GLN A 143 -23.65 -10.74 -9.82
C GLN A 143 -24.00 -9.55 -8.90
N PRO A 144 -25.20 -9.56 -8.28
CA PRO A 144 -25.58 -8.55 -7.29
C PRO A 144 -24.77 -8.71 -6.00
N LEU A 145 -24.41 -7.57 -5.40
CA LEU A 145 -23.78 -7.50 -4.08
C LEU A 145 -24.61 -8.24 -3.02
N PRO A 146 -23.98 -8.86 -2.00
CA PRO A 146 -24.71 -9.53 -0.93
C PRO A 146 -25.63 -8.54 -0.19
N PRO A 147 -26.88 -8.94 0.12
CA PRO A 147 -27.81 -8.08 0.86
C PRO A 147 -27.25 -7.75 2.25
N GLY A 148 -27.10 -6.45 2.54
CA GLY A 148 -26.53 -5.95 3.79
C GLY A 148 -25.17 -5.24 3.63
N PHE A 149 -24.51 -5.37 2.46
CA PHE A 149 -23.41 -4.48 2.09
C PHE A 149 -23.98 -3.14 1.61
N ASN A 150 -24.03 -2.15 2.50
CA ASN A 150 -24.40 -0.77 2.19
C ASN A 150 -23.19 0.12 2.41
N TRP A 151 -22.54 0.53 1.33
CA TRP A 151 -21.61 1.65 1.38
C TRP A 151 -22.41 2.95 1.49
N ASP A 152 -22.86 3.29 2.70
CA ASP A 152 -23.58 4.55 2.94
C ASP A 152 -22.59 5.72 3.03
N TYR A 153 -22.20 6.24 1.86
CA TYR A 153 -21.26 7.35 1.67
C TYR A 153 -21.77 8.73 2.15
N ARG A 154 -22.87 8.78 2.91
CA ARG A 154 -23.36 10.02 3.53
C ARG A 154 -22.56 10.44 4.77
N HIS A 155 -21.57 9.64 5.16
CA HIS A 155 -20.70 9.92 6.30
C HIS A 155 -19.24 10.16 5.84
N PRO A 156 -18.50 11.07 6.50
CA PRO A 156 -17.07 11.26 6.25
C PRO A 156 -16.31 9.94 6.44
N PRO A 157 -15.16 9.74 5.75
CA PRO A 157 -14.39 8.52 5.89
C PRO A 157 -14.14 8.23 7.37
N PRO A 158 -14.21 6.95 7.80
CA PRO A 158 -13.94 6.60 9.18
C PRO A 158 -12.58 7.18 9.57
N GLN A 159 -12.50 7.74 10.78
CA GLN A 159 -11.21 8.09 11.38
C GLN A 159 -10.24 6.90 11.18
N PRO A 160 -8.95 7.12 10.85
CA PRO A 160 -8.02 6.17 10.21
C PRO A 160 -7.65 4.90 11.02
N THR A 161 -8.50 4.45 11.94
CA THR A 161 -8.10 3.54 13.00
C THR A 161 -8.30 2.06 12.64
N ASN A 162 -9.28 1.64 11.83
CA ASN A 162 -9.71 0.23 11.96
C ASN A 162 -9.57 -0.68 10.73
N PHE A 163 -9.33 -0.18 9.51
CA PHE A 163 -9.28 -1.06 8.34
C PHE A 163 -8.24 -0.63 7.30
N CYS A 164 -7.52 -1.61 6.76
CA CYS A 164 -6.73 -1.47 5.54
C CYS A 164 -7.27 -2.49 4.52
N THR A 165 -7.42 -2.05 3.28
CA THR A 165 -7.70 -2.94 2.15
C THR A 165 -6.40 -3.18 1.40
N VAL A 166 -6.14 -4.43 1.04
CA VAL A 166 -4.94 -4.88 0.30
C VAL A 166 -5.41 -5.78 -0.83
N SER A 167 -4.79 -5.70 -2.00
CA SER A 167 -5.01 -6.65 -3.09
C SER A 167 -3.87 -7.68 -3.06
N ARG A 168 -4.19 -8.97 -3.14
CA ARG A 168 -3.21 -10.05 -3.22
C ARG A 168 -3.00 -10.47 -4.67
N ASP A 169 -1.82 -10.19 -5.22
CA ASP A 169 -1.40 -10.78 -6.50
C ASP A 169 -1.13 -12.29 -6.32
N GLU A 170 -2.16 -13.13 -6.42
CA GLU A 170 -1.97 -14.57 -6.52
C GLU A 170 -1.50 -14.93 -7.94
N VAL A 171 -0.24 -15.35 -8.06
CA VAL A 171 0.26 -16.07 -9.23
C VAL A 171 0.03 -17.57 -8.98
N SER A 172 -0.93 -18.15 -9.68
CA SER A 172 -1.08 -19.62 -9.71
C SER A 172 0.07 -20.22 -10.52
N PRO A 173 0.92 -21.10 -9.96
CA PRO A 173 1.87 -21.85 -10.75
C PRO A 173 1.09 -22.82 -11.65
N SER A 174 1.37 -22.75 -12.96
CA SER A 174 0.93 -23.73 -13.96
C SER A 174 1.62 -25.09 -13.77
#